data_AF-A0A849ZHS0-F1
#
_entry.id   AF-A0A849ZHS0-F1
#
_cell.length_a   1.000
_cell.length_b   1.000
_cell.length_c   1.000
_cell.angle_alpha   90.00
_cell.angle_beta   90.00
_cell.angle_gamma   90.00
#
_symmetry.space_group_name_H-M   'P 1'
#
loop_
_entity.id
_entity.type
_entity.pdbx_description
1 polymer ?
#
loop_
_entity_poly.entity_id
_entity_poly.type
_entity_poly.pdbx_seq_one_letter_code
_entity_poly.pdbx_strand_id
1 'polypeptide(L)'
;QIGDAPGSNTMTDFLERTQRERGRVEASTAWWPSCSFLDDTAEALAGLMAGPTAGLWHVNGNADLTFFEIATALSARHGGRWTVVPGETPARDDRMIDERVRVRPVRLRLG
;
A
#
# COMPACT_ATOMS: atom_id res chain seq x y z
N GLN A 1 -4.14 3.07 1.56
CA GLN A 1 -4.23 3.06 0.09
C GLN A 1 -2.97 3.68 -0.50
N ILE A 2 -2.52 3.19 -1.66
CA ILE A 2 -1.37 3.68 -2.42
C ILE A 2 -1.90 4.57 -3.55
N GLY A 3 -1.39 5.80 -3.64
CA GLY A 3 -1.75 6.76 -4.70
C GLY A 3 -0.63 6.92 -5.72
N ASP A 4 -0.92 7.53 -6.87
CA ASP A 4 0.08 7.76 -7.92
C ASP A 4 0.90 9.05 -7.72
N ALA A 5 0.41 10.01 -6.93
CA ALA A 5 1.10 11.26 -6.64
C ALA A 5 0.81 11.76 -5.20
N PRO A 6 1.69 12.61 -4.63
CA PRO A 6 1.43 13.30 -3.37
C PRO A 6 0.24 14.28 -3.46
N GLY A 7 -0.35 14.66 -2.32
CA GLY A 7 -1.44 15.64 -2.25
C GLY A 7 -2.78 15.13 -1.70
N SER A 8 -2.80 13.94 -1.07
CA SER A 8 -3.99 13.35 -0.44
C SER A 8 -3.58 12.47 0.75
N ASN A 9 -4.48 11.78 1.43
CA ASN A 9 -4.16 10.87 2.53
C ASN A 9 -3.73 9.47 2.03
N THR A 10 -2.69 9.42 1.18
CA THR A 10 -2.17 8.18 0.59
C THR A 10 -0.77 7.85 1.08
N MET A 11 -0.32 6.61 0.86
CA MET A 11 1.04 6.21 1.20
C MET A 11 2.09 7.09 0.52
N THR A 12 1.88 7.46 -0.75
CA THR A 12 2.78 8.33 -1.53
C THR A 12 2.91 9.73 -0.92
N ASP A 13 1.81 10.29 -0.41
CA ASP A 13 1.83 11.56 0.32
C ASP A 13 2.58 11.45 1.65
N PHE A 14 2.35 10.36 2.40
CA PHE A 14 3.09 10.09 3.63
C PHE A 14 4.61 10.04 3.38
N LEU A 15 5.05 9.35 2.32
CA LEU A 15 6.47 9.26 1.97
C LEU A 15 7.05 10.63 1.63
N GLU A 16 6.34 11.40 0.80
CA GLU A 16 6.73 12.77 0.41
C GLU A 16 6.87 13.70 1.63
N ARG A 17 5.84 13.73 2.48
CA ARG A 17 5.83 14.55 3.68
C ARG A 17 6.97 14.16 4.63
N THR A 18 7.15 12.87 4.88
CA THR A 18 8.16 12.37 5.80
C THR A 18 9.58 12.66 5.28
N GLN A 19 9.83 12.48 3.99
CA GLN A 19 11.10 12.86 3.36
C GLN A 19 11.37 14.36 3.52
N ARG A 20 10.38 15.20 3.24
CA ARG A 20 10.51 16.65 3.39
C ARG A 20 10.79 17.09 4.83
N GLU A 21 10.12 16.47 5.79
CA GLU A 21 10.20 16.85 7.21
C GLU A 21 11.43 16.28 7.93
N ARG A 22 11.86 15.07 7.57
CA ARG A 22 12.88 14.31 8.31
C ARG A 22 14.13 13.96 7.49
N GLY A 23 14.11 14.23 6.19
CA GLY A 23 15.19 13.87 5.25
C GLY A 23 15.30 12.38 4.94
N ARG A 24 14.48 11.53 5.58
CA ARG A 24 14.42 10.08 5.34
C ARG A 24 13.06 9.51 5.77
N VAL A 25 12.71 8.38 5.19
CA VAL A 25 11.59 7.54 5.60
C VAL A 25 12.14 6.31 6.30
N GLU A 26 11.93 6.22 7.61
CA GLU A 26 12.17 4.97 8.34
C GLU A 26 10.94 4.07 8.16
N ALA A 27 11.10 2.98 7.42
CA ALA A 27 10.03 2.08 7.06
C ALA A 27 10.23 0.70 7.70
N SER A 28 9.21 0.24 8.41
CA SER A 28 9.29 -1.02 9.17
C SER A 28 9.41 -2.23 8.26
N THR A 29 10.39 -3.08 8.58
CA THR A 29 10.56 -4.43 8.02
C THR A 29 9.69 -5.47 8.72
N ALA A 30 9.06 -5.10 9.84
CA ALA A 30 8.18 -5.95 10.65
C ALA A 30 6.70 -5.55 10.54
N TRP A 31 6.35 -4.62 9.64
CA TRP A 31 4.98 -4.22 9.39
C TRP A 31 4.48 -4.72 8.04
N TRP A 32 3.40 -5.49 8.03
CA TRP A 32 2.71 -5.96 6.83
C TRP A 32 1.36 -5.22 6.70
N PRO A 33 1.30 -4.10 5.96
CA PRO A 33 0.09 -3.28 5.88
C PRO A 33 -0.97 -3.90 4.97
N SER A 34 -2.25 -3.86 5.37
CA SER A 34 -3.36 -4.00 4.41
C SER A 34 -3.41 -2.76 3.51
N CYS A 35 -3.18 -2.94 2.22
CA CYS A 35 -3.18 -1.86 1.25
C CYS A 35 -3.37 -2.36 -0.19
N SER A 36 -3.79 -1.44 -1.03
CA SER A 36 -3.96 -1.61 -2.48
C SER A 36 -3.63 -0.28 -3.16
N PHE A 37 -3.45 -0.27 -4.47
CA PHE A 37 -3.54 0.98 -5.22
C PHE A 37 -4.99 1.45 -5.28
N LEU A 38 -5.19 2.77 -5.37
CA LEU A 38 -6.52 3.38 -5.40
C LEU A 38 -7.36 2.86 -6.57
N ASP A 39 -6.80 2.79 -7.77
CA ASP A 39 -7.53 2.30 -8.95
C ASP A 39 -7.93 0.83 -8.81
N ASP A 40 -7.03 -0.01 -8.29
CA ASP A 40 -7.31 -1.43 -8.06
C ASP A 40 -8.37 -1.61 -6.94
N THR A 41 -8.41 -0.68 -5.98
CA THR A 41 -9.48 -0.61 -4.97
C THR A 41 -10.82 -0.23 -5.61
N ALA A 42 -10.82 0.79 -6.46
CA ALA A 42 -12.02 1.25 -7.15
C ALA A 42 -12.60 0.15 -8.05
N GLU A 43 -11.74 -0.56 -8.79
CA GLU A 43 -12.12 -1.70 -9.62
C GLU A 43 -12.76 -2.82 -8.78
N ALA A 44 -12.12 -3.20 -7.66
CA ALA A 44 -12.67 -4.23 -6.77
C ALA A 44 -14.04 -3.83 -6.20
N LEU A 45 -14.19 -2.57 -5.76
CA LEU A 45 -15.46 -2.06 -5.24
C LEU A 45 -16.56 -2.04 -6.32
N ALA A 46 -16.23 -1.63 -7.54
CA ALA A 46 -17.17 -1.67 -8.66
C ALA A 46 -17.67 -3.09 -8.95
N GLY A 47 -16.76 -4.08 -8.90
CA GLY A 47 -17.11 -5.49 -9.04
C GLY A 47 -18.03 -5.99 -7.92
N LEU A 48 -17.74 -5.63 -6.66
CA LEU A 48 -18.58 -6.01 -5.52
C LEU A 48 -19.99 -5.41 -5.60
N MET A 49 -20.12 -4.15 -6.04
CA MET A 49 -21.42 -3.49 -6.19
C MET A 49 -22.27 -4.10 -7.31
N ALA A 50 -21.65 -4.66 -8.35
CA ALA A 50 -22.35 -5.35 -9.44
C ALA A 50 -22.72 -6.80 -9.09
N GLY A 51 -22.18 -7.35 -7.99
CA GLY A 51 -22.41 -8.71 -7.56
C GLY A 51 -23.77 -8.92 -6.86
N PRO A 52 -24.24 -10.17 -6.75
CA PRO A 52 -25.54 -10.47 -6.13
C PRO A 52 -25.51 -10.49 -4.60
N THR A 53 -24.33 -10.35 -3.98
CA THR A 53 -24.14 -10.62 -2.55
C THR A 53 -23.70 -9.37 -1.79
N ALA A 54 -24.61 -8.85 -0.97
CA ALA A 54 -24.27 -7.85 0.04
C ALA A 54 -23.50 -8.51 1.21
N GLY A 55 -22.62 -7.74 1.86
CA GLY A 55 -21.89 -8.23 3.02
C GLY A 55 -20.69 -7.37 3.39
N LEU A 56 -19.97 -7.81 4.42
CA LEU A 56 -18.68 -7.26 4.81
C LEU A 56 -17.57 -7.94 3.98
N TRP A 57 -16.72 -7.12 3.37
CA TRP A 57 -15.61 -7.53 2.50
C TRP A 57 -14.32 -6.85 2.94
N HIS A 58 -13.22 -7.60 2.98
CA HIS A 58 -11.90 -7.00 3.21
C HIS A 58 -11.17 -6.78 1.88
N VAL A 59 -11.12 -5.53 1.43
CA VAL A 59 -10.44 -5.15 0.18
C VAL A 59 -8.97 -4.88 0.46
N ASN A 60 -8.11 -5.82 0.08
CA ASN A 60 -6.65 -5.76 0.27
C ASN A 60 -5.91 -6.38 -0.92
N GLY A 61 -4.94 -5.65 -1.46
CA GLY A 61 -4.07 -6.10 -2.55
C GLY A 61 -2.67 -6.51 -2.11
N ASN A 62 -2.32 -6.30 -0.84
CA ASN A 62 -1.02 -6.68 -0.29
C ASN A 62 -1.09 -8.03 0.42
N ALA A 63 -0.52 -9.06 -0.21
CA ALA A 63 -0.47 -10.40 0.37
C ALA A 63 0.83 -10.66 1.14
N ASP A 64 1.93 -9.99 0.77
CA ASP A 64 3.26 -10.53 0.99
C ASP A 64 4.38 -9.47 0.95
N LEU A 65 4.07 -8.20 1.18
CA LEU A 65 5.08 -7.15 1.30
C LEU A 65 5.00 -6.44 2.64
N THR A 66 6.17 -6.18 3.20
CA THR A 66 6.38 -5.28 4.33
C THR A 66 6.27 -3.83 3.90
N PHE A 67 6.07 -2.91 4.84
CA PHE A 67 6.08 -1.48 4.55
C PHE A 67 7.42 -1.03 3.98
N PHE A 68 8.54 -1.58 4.47
CA PHE A 68 9.86 -1.32 3.93
C PHE A 68 9.99 -1.68 2.44
N GLU A 69 9.54 -2.87 2.04
CA GLU A 69 9.59 -3.31 0.64
C GLU A 69 8.70 -2.43 -0.25
N ILE A 70 7.48 -2.11 0.22
CA ILE A 70 6.56 -1.24 -0.51
C ILE A 70 7.16 0.16 -0.69
N ALA A 71 7.65 0.79 0.38
CA ALA A 71 8.22 2.13 0.34
C ALA A 71 9.45 2.20 -0.56
N THR A 72 10.31 1.17 -0.51
CA THR A 72 11.51 1.06 -1.35
C THR A 72 11.14 0.95 -2.83
N ALA A 73 10.21 0.06 -3.17
CA ALA A 73 9.78 -0.13 -4.55
C ALA A 73 9.03 1.10 -5.10
N LEU A 74 8.21 1.76 -4.27
CA LEU A 74 7.60 3.04 -4.63
C LEU A 74 8.68 4.10 -4.88
N SER A 75 9.69 4.22 -4.02
CA SER A 75 10.79 5.17 -4.26
C SER A 75 11.47 4.91 -5.61
N ALA A 76 11.79 3.65 -5.92
CA ALA A 76 12.37 3.27 -7.20
C ALA A 76 11.48 3.66 -8.39
N ARG A 77 10.17 3.33 -8.34
CA ARG A 77 9.18 3.69 -9.36
C ARG A 77 9.07 5.20 -9.58
N HIS A 78 9.31 5.99 -8.54
CA HIS A 78 9.27 7.47 -8.60
C HIS A 78 10.66 8.11 -8.79
N GLY A 79 11.64 7.36 -9.30
CA GLY A 79 12.96 7.89 -9.66
C GLY A 79 13.91 8.06 -8.46
N GLY A 80 13.75 7.26 -7.41
CA GLY A 80 14.57 7.31 -6.20
C GLY A 80 14.28 8.54 -5.34
N ARG A 81 13.04 9.06 -5.39
CA ARG A 81 12.67 10.33 -4.75
C ARG A 81 12.84 10.33 -3.22
N TRP A 82 12.66 9.19 -2.56
CA TRP A 82 12.68 9.10 -1.10
C TRP A 82 13.85 8.26 -0.61
N THR A 83 14.52 8.73 0.44
CA THR A 83 15.55 7.98 1.15
C THR A 83 14.88 7.05 2.14
N VAL A 84 14.65 5.80 1.74
CA VAL A 84 14.02 4.78 2.57
C VAL A 84 15.10 4.02 3.35
N VAL A 85 14.96 3.97 4.67
CA VAL A 85 15.85 3.21 5.57
C VAL A 85 15.03 2.20 6.37
N PRO A 86 15.59 1.03 6.72
CA PRO A 86 14.87 0.04 7.50
C PRO A 86 14.63 0.54 8.92
N GLY A 87 13.46 0.23 9.47
CA GLY A 87 13.14 0.34 10.88
C GLY A 87 12.42 -0.92 11.37
N GLU A 88 12.08 -0.94 12.65
CA GLU A 88 11.40 -2.09 13.28
C GLU A 88 10.01 -1.75 13.82
N THR A 89 9.60 -0.47 13.77
CA THR A 89 8.34 -0.01 14.35
C THR A 89 7.44 0.67 13.32
N PRO A 90 6.12 0.38 13.33
CA PRO A 90 5.48 -0.65 14.14
C PRO A 90 5.87 -2.08 13.71
N ALA A 91 5.75 -3.05 14.62
CA ALA A 91 5.85 -4.47 14.30
C ALA A 91 4.45 -5.08 14.39
N ARG A 92 3.82 -5.33 13.23
CA ARG A 92 2.43 -5.79 13.17
C ARG A 92 2.09 -6.40 11.82
N ASP A 93 1.11 -7.29 11.82
CA ASP A 93 0.52 -7.83 10.60
C ASP A 93 -0.93 -7.34 10.51
N ASP A 94 -1.17 -6.38 9.60
CA ASP A 94 -2.50 -5.83 9.36
C ASP A 94 -3.11 -6.39 8.08
N ARG A 95 -2.49 -7.37 7.43
CA ARG A 95 -3.02 -7.95 6.18
C ARG A 95 -4.40 -8.54 6.44
N MET A 96 -5.37 -8.11 5.64
CA MET A 96 -6.74 -8.64 5.69
C MET A 96 -6.96 -9.49 4.44
N ILE A 97 -6.75 -10.80 4.56
CA ILE A 97 -6.93 -11.73 3.45
C ILE A 97 -8.40 -12.15 3.38
N ASP A 98 -9.01 -11.95 2.22
CA ASP A 98 -10.38 -12.38 1.95
C ASP A 98 -10.45 -12.92 0.52
N GLU A 99 -10.45 -14.24 0.39
CA GLU A 99 -10.41 -14.94 -0.90
C GLU A 99 -11.64 -14.68 -1.78
N ARG A 100 -12.71 -14.15 -1.18
CA ARG A 100 -13.97 -13.88 -1.87
C ARG A 100 -13.90 -12.61 -2.72
N VAL A 101 -12.94 -11.71 -2.47
CA VAL A 101 -12.68 -10.51 -3.26
C VAL A 101 -11.27 -10.54 -3.82
N ARG A 102 -11.15 -10.33 -5.13
CA ARG A 102 -9.84 -10.23 -5.79
C ARG A 102 -9.50 -8.78 -6.01
N VAL A 103 -8.35 -8.37 -5.49
CA VAL A 103 -7.71 -7.09 -5.81
C VAL A 103 -6.41 -7.42 -6.53
N ARG A 104 -6.04 -6.60 -7.52
CA ARG A 104 -4.77 -6.77 -8.21
C ARG A 104 -3.62 -6.73 -7.18
N PRO A 105 -2.70 -7.73 -7.19
CA PRO A 105 -1.61 -7.77 -6.22
C PRO A 105 -0.70 -6.54 -6.29
N VAL A 106 -0.40 -5.95 -5.14
CA VAL A 106 0.49 -4.77 -5.02
C VAL A 106 1.86 -5.04 -5.63
N ARG A 107 2.43 -6.23 -5.42
CA ARG A 107 3.70 -6.65 -6.02
C ARG A 107 3.73 -6.45 -7.54
N LEU A 108 2.67 -6.85 -8.25
CA LEU A 108 2.61 -6.72 -9.71
C LEU A 108 2.59 -5.27 -10.22
N ARG A 109 2.18 -4.32 -9.36
CA ARG A 109 2.17 -2.88 -9.69
C ARG A 109 3.51 -2.21 -9.41
N LEU A 110 4.32 -2.82 -8.53
CA LEU A 110 5.60 -2.29 -8.07
C LEU A 110 6.78 -2.77 -8.94
N GLY A 111 6.61 -3.87 -9.69
CA GLY A 111 7.66 -4.50 -10.51
C GLY A 111 8.33 -5.66 -9.79
#